data_AF-A0AAD9RLL3-F1
#
_entry.id   AF-A0AAD9RLL3-F1
#
_cell.length_a   1.000
_cell.length_b   1.000
_cell.length_c   1.000
_cell.angle_alpha   90.00
_cell.angle_beta   90.00
_cell.angle_gamma   90.00
#
_symmetry.space_group_name_H-M   'P 1'
#
loop_
_entity.id
_entity.type
_entity.pdbx_description
1 polymer ?
#
loop_
_entity_poly.entity_id
_entity_poly.type
_entity_poly.pdbx_seq_one_letter_code
_entity_poly.pdbx_strand_id
1 'polypeptide(L)'
;MWFSEILDIEFVKEYLRNQVNEIVWWWCYYIREIFWQLLIAFFAYTCVCIFFYVILKKVNHAAWQLPGPPRRVLLVTAHPDDEAMFFGPLIYWVTRSKISNIYLLCFSSGGDKQRKEELWNCAKVLGIPEANVTIIMSTELPDSQSVRWPIDVLAENILHYIESYKINAVITFDKHGVSKHKNHISLYFAIAALCIEKKVPSYCKLYVLESVNIIRKYVQLFDLPISLLSTSYWYLVTYEQRQIIRNAMKAHKSQYVWFRKIYMIFSRYTFINTLQEVSALDLELDFQFDDEYIQSNYEPVQNESNDNCK
;
A
#
# COMPACT_ATOMS: atom_id res chain seq x y z
N MET A 1 -41.47 -63.28 18.66
CA MET A 1 -40.04 -62.89 18.60
C MET A 1 -39.77 -61.78 17.59
N TRP A 2 -40.47 -61.69 16.45
CA TRP A 2 -40.22 -60.64 15.44
C TRP A 2 -40.82 -59.25 15.74
N PHE A 3 -41.81 -59.15 16.63
CA PHE A 3 -42.48 -57.87 16.94
C PHE A 3 -41.69 -56.98 17.91
N SER A 4 -40.83 -57.54 18.77
CA SER A 4 -40.03 -56.76 19.73
C SER A 4 -38.84 -56.06 19.08
N GLU A 5 -38.21 -56.67 18.07
CA GLU A 5 -37.07 -56.07 17.35
C GLU A 5 -37.51 -54.93 16.41
N ILE A 6 -38.69 -55.01 15.80
CA ILE A 6 -39.23 -53.95 14.94
C ILE A 6 -39.59 -52.70 15.77
N LEU A 7 -40.14 -52.89 16.97
CA LEU A 7 -40.48 -51.79 17.88
C LEU A 7 -39.24 -51.02 18.36
N ASP A 8 -38.13 -51.74 18.59
CA ASP A 8 -36.85 -51.16 19.03
C ASP A 8 -36.22 -50.31 17.91
N ILE A 9 -36.32 -50.76 16.65
CA ILE A 9 -35.80 -50.03 15.49
C ILE A 9 -36.61 -48.75 15.20
N GLU A 10 -37.94 -48.78 15.31
CA GLU A 10 -38.76 -47.57 15.14
C GLU A 10 -38.52 -46.55 16.25
N PHE A 11 -38.42 -47.01 17.50
CA PHE A 11 -38.09 -46.16 18.64
C PHE A 11 -36.72 -45.50 18.47
N VAL A 12 -35.69 -46.27 18.10
CA VAL A 12 -34.34 -45.76 17.82
C VAL A 12 -34.36 -44.76 16.66
N LYS A 13 -35.10 -45.02 15.58
CA LYS A 13 -35.24 -44.07 14.46
C LYS A 13 -35.91 -42.78 14.88
N GLU A 14 -36.96 -42.83 15.70
CA GLU A 14 -37.67 -41.67 16.20
C GLU A 14 -36.82 -40.85 17.18
N TYR A 15 -36.12 -41.52 18.10
CA TYR A 15 -35.15 -40.88 18.98
C TYR A 15 -34.04 -40.18 18.20
N LEU A 16 -33.42 -40.86 17.23
CA LEU A 16 -32.39 -40.28 16.38
C LEU A 16 -32.92 -39.11 15.55
N ARG A 17 -34.14 -39.22 14.99
CA ARG A 17 -34.78 -38.11 14.26
C ARG A 17 -34.97 -36.90 15.16
N ASN A 18 -35.43 -37.10 16.40
CA ASN A 18 -35.62 -36.01 17.36
C ASN A 18 -34.27 -35.38 17.76
N GLN A 19 -33.24 -36.18 18.04
CA GLN A 19 -31.90 -35.69 18.32
C GLN A 19 -31.33 -34.88 17.14
N VAL A 20 -31.47 -35.38 15.91
CA VAL A 20 -31.05 -34.65 14.70
C VAL A 20 -31.84 -33.35 14.54
N ASN A 21 -33.16 -33.37 14.75
CA ASN A 21 -33.99 -32.16 14.67
C ASN A 21 -33.60 -31.12 15.73
N GLU A 22 -33.30 -31.53 16.97
CA GLU A 22 -32.82 -30.62 18.01
C GLU A 22 -31.46 -30.03 17.64
N ILE A 23 -30.51 -30.85 17.18
CA ILE A 23 -29.21 -30.39 16.70
C ILE A 23 -29.41 -29.36 15.59
N VAL A 24 -30.18 -29.68 14.55
CA VAL A 24 -30.45 -28.77 13.44
C VAL A 24 -31.10 -27.47 13.93
N TRP A 25 -32.05 -27.55 14.85
CA TRP A 25 -32.69 -26.36 15.43
C TRP A 25 -31.68 -25.47 16.16
N TRP A 26 -30.83 -26.03 17.01
CA TRP A 26 -29.78 -25.30 17.71
C TRP A 26 -28.78 -24.68 16.73
N TRP A 27 -28.33 -25.43 15.72
CA TRP A 27 -27.44 -24.91 14.67
C TRP A 27 -28.08 -23.73 13.92
N CYS A 28 -29.34 -23.85 13.51
CA CYS A 28 -30.08 -22.75 12.86
C CYS A 28 -30.22 -21.53 13.79
N TYR A 29 -30.50 -21.75 15.08
CA TYR A 29 -30.57 -20.69 16.07
C TYR A 29 -29.22 -19.97 16.20
N TYR A 30 -28.13 -20.70 16.44
CA TYR A 30 -26.79 -20.12 16.59
C TYR A 30 -26.32 -19.39 15.33
N ILE A 31 -26.54 -19.97 14.14
CA ILE A 31 -26.21 -19.30 12.86
C ILE A 31 -26.96 -17.98 12.75
N ARG A 32 -28.25 -17.95 13.11
CA ARG A 32 -29.06 -16.74 13.09
C ARG A 32 -28.56 -15.69 14.07
N GLU A 33 -28.24 -16.08 15.31
CA GLU A 33 -27.70 -15.15 16.31
C GLU A 33 -26.32 -14.59 15.91
N ILE A 34 -25.42 -15.44 15.40
CA ILE A 34 -24.11 -15.02 14.88
C ILE A 34 -24.31 -14.03 13.72
N PHE A 35 -25.23 -14.32 12.80
CA PHE A 35 -25.53 -13.43 11.69
C PHE A 35 -26.01 -12.05 12.16
N TRP A 36 -26.92 -12.00 13.15
CA TRP A 36 -27.36 -10.74 13.75
C TRP A 36 -26.21 -9.98 14.41
N GLN A 37 -25.34 -10.65 15.15
CA GLN A 37 -24.17 -10.03 15.77
C GLN A 37 -23.19 -9.46 14.72
N LEU A 38 -22.96 -10.19 13.62
CA LEU A 38 -22.12 -9.71 12.51
C LEU A 38 -22.73 -8.49 11.83
N LEU A 39 -24.06 -8.44 11.63
CA LEU A 39 -24.74 -7.28 11.08
C LEU A 39 -24.64 -6.06 11.99
N ILE A 40 -24.85 -6.24 13.30
CA ILE A 40 -24.73 -5.17 14.31
C ILE A 40 -23.28 -4.64 14.31
N ALA A 41 -22.29 -5.53 14.33
CA ALA A 41 -20.88 -5.16 14.31
C ALA A 41 -20.51 -4.40 13.02
N PHE A 42 -20.99 -4.85 11.87
CA PHE A 42 -20.79 -4.18 10.59
C PHE A 42 -21.41 -2.78 10.58
N PHE A 43 -22.64 -2.63 11.07
CA PHE A 43 -23.32 -1.34 11.15
C PHE A 43 -22.59 -0.39 12.10
N ALA A 44 -22.23 -0.86 13.30
CA ALA A 44 -21.47 -0.07 14.27
C ALA A 44 -20.11 0.38 13.69
N TYR A 45 -19.38 -0.52 13.03
CA TYR A 45 -18.12 -0.18 12.36
C TYR A 45 -18.30 0.84 11.24
N THR A 46 -19.38 0.71 10.45
CA THR A 46 -19.74 1.69 9.42
C THR A 46 -19.99 3.07 10.03
N CYS A 47 -20.73 3.14 11.14
CA CYS A 47 -20.98 4.38 11.87
C CYS A 47 -19.67 5.01 12.36
N VAL A 48 -18.74 4.22 12.89
CA VAL A 48 -17.41 4.69 13.33
C VAL A 48 -16.62 5.27 12.16
N CYS A 49 -16.58 4.58 11.02
CA CYS A 49 -15.88 5.07 9.82
C CYS A 49 -16.46 6.39 9.32
N ILE A 50 -17.80 6.49 9.26
CA ILE A 50 -18.49 7.73 8.86
C ILE A 50 -18.23 8.84 9.87
N PHE A 51 -18.29 8.55 11.17
CA PHE A 51 -18.01 9.51 12.23
C PHE A 51 -16.60 10.10 12.10
N PHE A 52 -15.57 9.24 11.99
CA PHE A 52 -14.20 9.70 11.77
C PHE A 52 -14.08 10.51 10.48
N TYR A 53 -14.69 10.07 9.39
CA TYR A 53 -14.64 10.81 8.13
C TYR A 53 -15.26 12.20 8.23
N VAL A 54 -16.43 12.31 8.86
CA VAL A 54 -17.13 13.59 9.05
C VAL A 54 -16.33 14.54 9.93
N ILE A 55 -15.69 14.03 10.99
CA ILE A 55 -14.80 14.82 11.85
C ILE A 55 -13.58 15.28 11.06
N LEU A 56 -12.87 14.35 10.42
CA LEU A 56 -11.63 14.66 9.70
C LEU A 56 -11.86 15.61 8.54
N LYS A 57 -13.04 15.61 7.91
CA LYS A 57 -13.38 16.63 6.90
C LYS A 57 -13.34 18.06 7.46
N LYS A 58 -13.57 18.25 8.76
CA LYS A 58 -13.67 19.56 9.42
C LYS A 58 -12.40 19.97 10.17
N VAL A 59 -11.53 19.02 10.49
CA VAL A 59 -10.31 19.27 11.27
C VAL A 59 -9.14 19.60 10.34
N ASN A 60 -8.25 20.48 10.79
CA ASN A 60 -7.00 20.76 10.08
C ASN A 60 -6.05 19.56 10.19
N HIS A 61 -5.54 19.08 9.05
CA HIS A 61 -4.69 17.88 9.00
C HIS A 61 -3.21 18.15 9.29
N ALA A 62 -2.80 19.41 9.49
CA ALA A 62 -1.39 19.77 9.62
C ALA A 62 -0.62 18.98 10.70
N ALA A 63 -1.29 18.59 11.80
CA ALA A 63 -0.66 17.83 12.88
C ALA A 63 -0.27 16.39 12.49
N TRP A 64 -0.89 15.83 11.45
CA TRP A 64 -0.64 14.46 10.96
C TRP A 64 -0.01 14.43 9.58
N GLN A 65 0.36 15.60 9.05
CA GLN A 65 1.19 15.68 7.85
C GLN A 65 2.66 15.70 8.25
N LEU A 66 3.56 15.64 7.27
CA LEU A 66 5.00 15.67 7.55
C LEU A 66 5.38 16.89 8.42
N PRO A 67 6.21 16.70 9.45
CA PRO A 67 6.48 17.71 10.47
C PRO A 67 7.29 18.85 9.86
N GLY A 68 6.97 20.10 10.24
CA GLY A 68 7.64 21.28 9.72
C GLY A 68 7.63 21.29 8.19
N PRO A 69 6.46 21.47 7.54
CA PRO A 69 6.18 21.00 6.19
C PRO A 69 7.37 21.25 5.25
N PRO A 70 7.96 20.17 4.70
CA PRO A 70 9.21 20.26 3.96
C PRO A 70 9.06 21.23 2.79
N ARG A 71 9.97 22.21 2.67
CA ARG A 71 9.88 23.22 1.60
C ARG A 71 10.03 22.60 0.22
N ARG A 72 10.80 21.52 0.10
CA ARG A 72 11.05 20.80 -1.15
C ARG A 72 10.87 19.31 -0.95
N VAL A 73 9.88 18.74 -1.64
CA VAL A 73 9.51 17.32 -1.58
C VAL A 73 9.84 16.67 -2.91
N LEU A 74 10.62 15.59 -2.89
CA LEU A 74 10.87 14.76 -4.06
C LEU A 74 10.01 13.50 -3.96
N LEU A 75 9.04 13.36 -4.85
CA LEU A 75 8.30 12.13 -5.06
C LEU A 75 9.04 11.29 -6.11
N VAL A 76 9.44 10.08 -5.73
CA VAL A 76 10.16 9.15 -6.60
C VAL A 76 9.23 7.99 -6.97
N THR A 77 8.89 7.87 -8.25
CA THR A 77 8.02 6.82 -8.80
C THR A 77 8.76 5.96 -9.83
N ALA A 78 8.23 4.76 -10.08
CA ALA A 78 8.82 3.86 -11.07
C ALA A 78 8.24 4.16 -12.45
N HIS A 79 6.92 4.33 -12.54
CA HIS A 79 6.22 4.37 -13.82
C HIS A 79 5.29 5.58 -13.99
N PRO A 80 5.00 5.97 -15.25
CA PRO A 80 3.92 6.89 -15.56
C PRO A 80 2.56 6.28 -15.21
N ASP A 81 1.91 6.80 -14.15
CA ASP A 81 0.60 6.44 -13.56
C ASP A 81 0.66 6.27 -12.03
N ASP A 82 1.83 5.91 -11.50
CA ASP A 82 2.08 5.70 -10.08
C ASP A 82 1.67 6.92 -9.23
N GLU A 83 1.96 8.12 -9.73
CA GLU A 83 1.69 9.37 -9.03
C GLU A 83 0.19 9.58 -8.79
N ALA A 84 -0.66 9.20 -9.75
CA ALA A 84 -2.11 9.30 -9.62
C ALA A 84 -2.72 8.11 -8.88
N MET A 85 -2.17 6.91 -9.08
CA MET A 85 -2.71 5.69 -8.46
C MET A 85 -2.39 5.60 -6.97
N PHE A 86 -1.15 5.89 -6.59
CA PHE A 86 -0.66 5.61 -5.26
C PHE A 86 -0.46 6.86 -4.41
N PHE A 87 -0.09 7.99 -5.01
CA PHE A 87 0.31 9.20 -4.28
C PHE A 87 -0.64 10.40 -4.43
N GLY A 88 -1.80 10.20 -5.07
CA GLY A 88 -2.75 11.28 -5.36
C GLY A 88 -3.13 12.13 -4.13
N PRO A 89 -3.52 11.55 -2.98
CA PRO A 89 -3.83 12.31 -1.77
C PRO A 89 -2.68 13.18 -1.26
N LEU A 90 -1.46 12.65 -1.19
CA LEU A 90 -0.25 13.39 -0.83
C LEU A 90 -0.02 14.57 -1.79
N ILE A 91 0.01 14.31 -3.09
CA ILE A 91 0.27 15.34 -4.10
C ILE A 91 -0.79 16.44 -4.03
N TYR A 92 -2.06 16.07 -3.85
CA TYR A 92 -3.16 17.02 -3.69
C TYR A 92 -2.87 18.00 -2.55
N TRP A 93 -2.54 17.53 -1.35
CA TRP A 93 -2.28 18.42 -0.22
C TRP A 93 -1.01 19.27 -0.40
N VAL A 94 0.09 18.66 -0.82
CA VAL A 94 1.39 19.35 -0.96
C VAL A 94 1.28 20.51 -1.95
N THR A 95 0.69 20.28 -3.13
CA THR A 95 0.55 21.30 -4.18
C THR A 95 -0.38 22.44 -3.81
N ARG A 96 -1.39 22.22 -2.96
CA ARG A 96 -2.33 23.27 -2.52
C ARG A 96 -1.86 24.04 -1.28
N SER A 97 -0.92 23.47 -0.51
CA SER A 97 -0.39 24.14 0.69
C SER A 97 0.35 25.45 0.40
N LYS A 98 0.94 25.59 -0.81
CA LYS A 98 1.84 26.70 -1.22
C LYS A 98 3.09 26.89 -0.35
N ILE A 99 3.29 26.05 0.66
CA ILE A 99 4.46 26.06 1.54
C ILE A 99 5.57 25.17 0.95
N SER A 100 5.15 24.08 0.31
CA SER A 100 6.02 23.05 -0.23
C SER A 100 6.00 23.05 -1.76
N ASN A 101 7.19 22.92 -2.36
CA ASN A 101 7.36 22.63 -3.77
C ASN A 101 7.56 21.12 -3.95
N ILE A 102 6.70 20.50 -4.76
CA ILE A 102 6.84 19.09 -5.11
C ILE A 102 7.63 18.94 -6.42
N TYR A 103 8.54 17.98 -6.42
CA TYR A 103 9.34 17.50 -7.54
C TYR A 103 8.95 16.04 -7.79
N LEU A 104 8.78 15.67 -9.06
CA LEU A 104 8.43 14.32 -9.46
C LEU A 104 9.59 13.73 -10.28
N LEU A 105 10.20 12.67 -9.78
CA LEU A 105 11.24 11.91 -10.46
C LEU A 105 10.68 10.53 -10.80
N CYS A 106 10.40 10.29 -12.08
CA CYS A 106 9.91 9.02 -12.58
C CYS A 106 11.04 8.26 -13.29
N PHE A 107 11.34 7.04 -12.84
CA PHE A 107 12.53 6.31 -13.29
C PHE A 107 12.40 5.56 -14.62
N SER A 108 11.17 5.44 -15.14
CA SER A 108 10.92 4.85 -16.45
C SER A 108 9.97 5.70 -17.26
N SER A 109 10.12 5.69 -18.59
CA SER A 109 9.11 6.27 -19.48
C SER A 109 7.92 5.34 -19.76
N GLY A 110 7.87 4.18 -19.11
CA GLY A 110 6.78 3.23 -19.29
C GLY A 110 6.80 2.46 -20.61
N GLY A 111 7.96 2.42 -21.29
CA GLY A 111 8.15 1.72 -22.56
C GLY A 111 7.59 2.40 -23.82
N ASP A 112 6.88 3.53 -23.70
CA ASP A 112 6.25 4.23 -24.84
C ASP A 112 6.47 5.76 -24.75
N LYS A 113 6.61 6.44 -25.90
CA LYS A 113 6.61 7.90 -25.99
C LYS A 113 5.29 8.50 -25.49
N GLN A 114 4.15 7.87 -25.79
CA GLN A 114 2.83 8.38 -25.38
C GLN A 114 2.71 8.49 -23.85
N ARG A 115 3.25 7.52 -23.10
CA ARG A 115 3.17 7.52 -21.63
C ARG A 115 3.92 8.69 -20.98
N LYS A 116 4.92 9.26 -21.66
CA LYS A 116 5.58 10.50 -21.20
C LYS A 116 4.62 11.66 -21.25
N GLU A 117 3.94 11.87 -22.38
CA GLU A 117 2.96 12.95 -22.53
C GLU A 117 1.79 12.78 -21.57
N GLU A 118 1.37 11.54 -21.33
CA GLU A 118 0.33 11.22 -20.34
C GLU A 118 0.75 11.62 -18.93
N LEU A 119 2.00 11.34 -18.52
CA LEU A 119 2.55 11.80 -17.24
C LEU A 119 2.57 13.31 -17.12
N TRP A 120 3.04 14.02 -18.16
CA TRP A 120 3.06 15.48 -18.17
C TRP A 120 1.66 16.08 -17.99
N ASN A 121 0.68 15.53 -18.72
CA ASN A 121 -0.72 15.94 -18.58
C ASN A 121 -1.29 15.62 -17.20
N CYS A 122 -0.96 14.46 -16.63
CA CYS A 122 -1.35 14.07 -15.28
C CYS A 122 -0.78 15.03 -14.23
N ALA A 123 0.53 15.29 -14.28
CA ALA A 123 1.25 16.21 -13.40
C ALA A 123 0.61 17.61 -13.41
N LYS A 124 0.24 18.10 -14.59
CA LYS A 124 -0.48 19.38 -14.75
C LYS A 124 -1.83 19.39 -14.03
N VAL A 125 -2.63 18.32 -14.16
CA VAL A 125 -3.92 18.19 -13.45
C VAL A 125 -3.72 18.13 -11.93
N LEU A 126 -2.68 17.43 -11.49
CA LEU A 126 -2.30 17.35 -10.08
C LEU A 126 -1.71 18.66 -9.56
N GLY A 127 -1.36 19.63 -10.42
CA GLY A 127 -0.79 20.92 -10.03
C GLY A 127 0.70 20.86 -9.71
N ILE A 128 1.41 19.85 -10.22
CA ILE A 128 2.87 19.79 -10.16
C ILE A 128 3.43 20.72 -11.27
N PRO A 129 4.31 21.68 -10.95
CA PRO A 129 4.93 22.53 -11.96
C PRO A 129 5.70 21.71 -12.99
N GLU A 130 5.58 22.05 -14.26
CA GLU A 130 6.26 21.34 -15.35
C GLU A 130 7.79 21.31 -15.15
N ALA A 131 8.38 22.42 -14.72
CA ALA A 131 9.81 22.52 -14.41
C ALA A 131 10.28 21.57 -13.29
N ASN A 132 9.37 20.99 -12.51
CA ASN A 132 9.67 20.10 -11.40
C ASN A 132 9.44 18.62 -11.72
N VAL A 133 9.07 18.27 -12.95
CA VAL A 133 8.88 16.87 -13.37
C VAL A 133 10.09 16.43 -14.18
N THR A 134 10.62 15.26 -13.85
CA THR A 134 11.74 14.63 -14.57
C THR A 134 11.39 13.17 -14.82
N ILE A 135 11.62 12.74 -16.07
CA ILE A 135 11.48 11.36 -16.49
C ILE A 135 12.86 10.84 -16.89
N ILE A 136 13.37 9.85 -16.17
CA ILE A 136 14.61 9.17 -16.52
C ILE A 136 14.34 8.21 -17.66
N MET A 137 15.23 8.24 -18.65
CA MET A 137 15.20 7.36 -19.81
C MET A 137 16.53 6.62 -19.86
N SER A 138 16.57 5.46 -19.21
CA SER A 138 17.75 4.59 -19.20
C SER A 138 17.36 3.21 -19.73
N THR A 139 18.23 2.64 -20.57
CA THR A 139 18.12 1.24 -21.00
C THR A 139 18.32 0.25 -19.85
N GLU A 140 18.97 0.68 -18.77
CA GLU A 140 19.20 -0.13 -17.56
C GLU A 140 17.96 -0.19 -16.65
N LEU A 141 16.95 0.64 -16.91
CA LEU A 141 15.73 0.75 -16.10
C LEU A 141 14.47 0.41 -16.93
N PRO A 142 14.35 -0.83 -17.44
CA PRO A 142 13.20 -1.23 -18.25
C PRO A 142 11.91 -1.25 -17.41
N ASP A 143 10.80 -0.85 -18.01
CA ASP A 143 9.48 -1.06 -17.41
C ASP A 143 9.12 -2.55 -17.48
N SER A 144 9.25 -3.25 -16.35
CA SER A 144 8.92 -4.66 -16.22
C SER A 144 8.59 -5.01 -14.79
N GLN A 145 7.57 -5.84 -14.60
CA GLN A 145 7.15 -6.32 -13.27
C GLN A 145 8.10 -7.36 -12.67
N SER A 146 8.91 -8.03 -13.49
CA SER A 146 9.78 -9.14 -13.09
C SER A 146 11.25 -8.76 -12.92
N VAL A 147 11.69 -7.67 -13.55
CA VAL A 147 13.09 -7.24 -13.54
C VAL A 147 13.36 -6.41 -12.28
N ARG A 148 14.46 -6.68 -11.59
CA ARG A 148 14.97 -5.80 -10.54
C ARG A 148 15.88 -4.76 -11.18
N TRP A 149 15.66 -3.50 -10.84
CA TRP A 149 16.55 -2.43 -11.26
C TRP A 149 17.83 -2.39 -10.41
N PRO A 150 18.96 -1.99 -11.00
CA PRO A 150 20.22 -1.79 -10.30
C PRO A 150 20.07 -0.70 -9.22
N ILE A 151 20.36 -1.07 -7.97
CA ILE A 151 20.14 -0.22 -6.80
C ILE A 151 21.08 0.99 -6.80
N ASP A 152 22.34 0.79 -7.18
CA ASP A 152 23.35 1.85 -7.19
C ASP A 152 22.98 2.98 -8.15
N VAL A 153 22.52 2.64 -9.36
CA VAL A 153 22.08 3.61 -10.37
C VAL A 153 20.91 4.44 -9.85
N LEU A 154 19.92 3.80 -9.21
CA LEU A 154 18.79 4.50 -8.61
C LEU A 154 19.25 5.41 -7.46
N ALA A 155 20.10 4.90 -6.57
CA ALA A 155 20.60 5.61 -5.41
C ALA A 155 21.42 6.85 -5.82
N GLU A 156 22.33 6.72 -6.77
CA GLU A 156 23.13 7.83 -7.30
C GLU A 156 22.26 8.91 -7.93
N ASN A 157 21.27 8.53 -8.75
CA ASN A 157 20.34 9.49 -9.35
C ASN A 157 19.49 10.20 -8.29
N ILE A 158 18.95 9.47 -7.31
CA ILE A 158 18.16 10.06 -6.22
C ILE A 158 19.02 11.03 -5.40
N LEU A 159 20.23 10.62 -5.02
CA LEU A 159 21.16 11.46 -4.26
C LEU A 159 21.52 12.73 -5.02
N HIS A 160 21.83 12.62 -6.31
CA HIS A 160 22.10 13.76 -7.16
C HIS A 160 20.94 14.77 -7.18
N TYR A 161 19.69 14.29 -7.25
CA TYR A 161 18.51 15.15 -7.17
C TYR A 161 18.34 15.80 -5.80
N ILE A 162 18.57 15.04 -4.72
CA ILE A 162 18.51 15.57 -3.35
C ILE A 162 19.45 16.77 -3.21
N GLU A 163 20.70 16.60 -3.63
CA GLU A 163 21.75 17.60 -3.47
C GLU A 163 21.59 18.80 -4.40
N SER A 164 21.20 18.57 -5.64
CA SER A 164 21.05 19.63 -6.67
C SER A 164 19.86 20.54 -6.36
N TYR A 165 18.73 19.96 -5.96
CA TYR A 165 17.52 20.73 -5.69
C TYR A 165 17.33 21.08 -4.21
N LYS A 166 18.25 20.67 -3.33
CA LYS A 166 18.18 20.83 -1.86
C LYS A 166 16.86 20.30 -1.29
N ILE A 167 16.54 19.05 -1.65
CA ILE A 167 15.32 18.37 -1.23
C ILE A 167 15.33 18.14 0.29
N ASN A 168 14.20 18.41 0.95
CA ASN A 168 14.03 18.20 2.40
C ASN A 168 13.33 16.89 2.74
N ALA A 169 12.51 16.37 1.83
CA ALA A 169 11.83 15.10 2.02
C ALA A 169 11.79 14.31 0.71
N VAL A 170 12.22 13.05 0.75
CA VAL A 170 12.04 12.08 -0.35
C VAL A 170 10.92 11.13 0.02
N ILE A 171 10.02 10.88 -0.91
CA ILE A 171 8.88 9.98 -0.72
C ILE A 171 8.88 8.95 -1.83
N THR A 172 8.81 7.66 -1.48
CA THR A 172 8.69 6.57 -2.45
C THR A 172 7.91 5.38 -1.87
N PHE A 173 7.98 4.22 -2.52
CA PHE A 173 7.34 2.98 -2.06
C PHE A 173 8.12 2.32 -0.91
N ASP A 174 7.43 1.52 -0.10
CA ASP A 174 8.06 0.70 0.93
C ASP A 174 8.65 -0.61 0.38
N LYS A 175 9.19 -1.45 1.29
CA LYS A 175 9.80 -2.75 0.99
C LYS A 175 8.91 -3.74 0.25
N HIS A 176 7.60 -3.55 0.29
CA HIS A 176 6.63 -4.42 -0.38
C HIS A 176 6.14 -3.87 -1.72
N GLY A 177 6.44 -2.61 -2.06
CA GLY A 177 6.17 -2.02 -3.37
C GLY A 177 4.69 -2.00 -3.76
N VAL A 178 3.78 -1.95 -2.79
CA VAL A 178 2.30 -2.00 -2.86
C VAL A 178 1.73 -3.29 -3.44
N SER A 179 2.19 -3.72 -4.60
CA SER A 179 1.76 -4.92 -5.34
C SER A 179 2.89 -5.94 -5.50
N LYS A 180 3.97 -5.83 -4.72
CA LYS A 180 5.20 -6.62 -4.87
C LYS A 180 5.90 -6.38 -6.22
N HIS A 181 5.69 -5.21 -6.81
CA HIS A 181 6.32 -4.83 -8.08
C HIS A 181 7.83 -4.64 -7.87
N LYS A 182 8.66 -5.35 -8.65
CA LYS A 182 10.12 -5.34 -8.44
C LYS A 182 10.75 -3.96 -8.61
N ASN A 183 10.31 -3.16 -9.58
CA ASN A 183 10.78 -1.78 -9.73
C ASN A 183 10.47 -0.90 -8.50
N HIS A 184 9.28 -1.01 -7.91
CA HIS A 184 8.91 -0.24 -6.71
C HIS A 184 9.77 -0.66 -5.51
N ILE A 185 9.98 -1.97 -5.38
CA ILE A 185 10.86 -2.54 -4.36
C ILE A 185 12.30 -2.04 -4.56
N SER A 186 12.81 -1.98 -5.79
CA SER A 186 14.14 -1.43 -6.08
C SER A 186 14.27 0.03 -5.64
N LEU A 187 13.23 0.85 -5.76
CA LEU A 187 13.26 2.24 -5.25
C LEU A 187 13.41 2.29 -3.73
N TYR A 188 12.72 1.41 -3.00
CA TYR A 188 12.89 1.29 -1.54
C TYR A 188 14.33 0.94 -1.18
N PHE A 189 14.90 -0.09 -1.82
CA PHE A 189 16.27 -0.51 -1.53
C PHE A 189 17.30 0.57 -1.88
N ALA A 190 17.06 1.37 -2.92
CA ALA A 190 17.92 2.51 -3.28
C ALA A 190 17.96 3.58 -2.17
N ILE A 191 16.80 3.99 -1.66
CA ILE A 191 16.79 4.97 -0.55
C ILE A 191 17.31 4.37 0.76
N ALA A 192 17.11 3.07 1.00
CA ALA A 192 17.64 2.37 2.16
C ALA A 192 19.17 2.31 2.13
N ALA A 193 19.76 1.99 0.97
CA ALA A 193 21.22 2.00 0.78
C ALA A 193 21.80 3.39 1.08
N LEU A 194 21.21 4.46 0.56
CA LEU A 194 21.64 5.83 0.86
C LEU A 194 21.57 6.15 2.36
N CYS A 195 20.56 5.63 3.06
CA CYS A 195 20.36 5.85 4.48
C CYS A 195 21.41 5.11 5.33
N ILE A 196 21.65 3.83 5.05
CA ILE A 196 22.64 2.99 5.76
C ILE A 196 24.05 3.51 5.54
N GLU A 197 24.39 3.88 4.30
CA GLU A 197 25.69 4.45 3.95
C GLU A 197 25.86 5.90 4.44
N LYS A 198 24.84 6.48 5.10
CA LYS A 198 24.83 7.86 5.62
C LYS A 198 25.14 8.91 4.54
N LYS A 199 24.74 8.62 3.29
CA LYS A 199 24.90 9.53 2.14
C LYS A 199 23.81 10.59 2.09
N VAL A 200 22.64 10.33 2.70
CA VAL A 200 21.54 11.32 2.74
C VAL A 200 21.96 12.52 3.59
N PRO A 201 21.87 13.76 3.06
CA PRO A 201 22.17 14.96 3.83
C PRO A 201 21.26 15.08 5.06
N SER A 202 21.78 15.60 6.18
CA SER A 202 21.06 15.69 7.47
C SER A 202 19.76 16.53 7.44
N TYR A 203 19.62 17.44 6.47
CA TYR A 203 18.41 18.24 6.25
C TYR A 203 17.33 17.52 5.43
N CYS A 204 17.62 16.33 4.92
CA CYS A 204 16.72 15.53 4.10
C CYS A 204 16.23 14.31 4.88
N LYS A 205 14.91 14.10 4.86
CA LYS A 205 14.25 12.95 5.48
C LYS A 205 13.66 12.04 4.43
N LEU A 206 13.64 10.74 4.71
CA LEU A 206 13.14 9.73 3.79
C LEU A 206 11.81 9.19 4.32
N TYR A 207 10.83 9.06 3.44
CA TYR A 207 9.52 8.51 3.77
C TYR A 207 9.07 7.48 2.74
N VAL A 208 8.32 6.49 3.21
CA VAL A 208 7.79 5.42 2.38
C VAL A 208 6.27 5.31 2.52
N LEU A 209 5.61 4.99 1.42
CA LEU A 209 4.18 4.69 1.37
C LEU A 209 3.93 3.26 1.90
N GLU A 210 3.13 3.15 2.96
CA GLU A 210 2.77 1.88 3.59
C GLU A 210 2.04 0.95 2.61
N SER A 211 2.58 -0.24 2.37
CA SER A 211 1.88 -1.31 1.68
C SER A 211 0.92 -2.06 2.60
N VAL A 212 -0.34 -2.12 2.20
CA VAL A 212 -1.37 -2.90 2.90
C VAL A 212 -1.78 -4.17 2.17
N ASN A 213 -2.35 -5.11 2.91
CA ASN A 213 -2.96 -6.33 2.38
C ASN A 213 -4.12 -6.04 1.41
N ILE A 214 -4.55 -7.05 0.66
CA ILE A 214 -5.55 -6.89 -0.41
C ILE A 214 -6.92 -6.41 0.10
N ILE A 215 -7.31 -6.78 1.32
CA ILE A 215 -8.58 -6.36 1.92
C ILE A 215 -8.50 -4.85 2.21
N ARG A 216 -7.54 -4.43 3.04
CA ARG A 216 -7.30 -3.01 3.35
C ARG A 216 -7.13 -2.15 2.10
N LYS A 217 -6.51 -2.71 1.05
CA LYS A 217 -6.32 -2.04 -0.23
C LYS A 217 -7.63 -1.60 -0.88
N TYR A 218 -8.70 -2.38 -0.78
CA TYR A 218 -9.95 -2.18 -1.54
C TYR A 218 -11.19 -1.83 -0.70
N VAL A 219 -11.04 -1.68 0.63
CA VAL A 219 -12.17 -1.33 1.52
C VAL A 219 -12.32 0.18 1.76
N GLN A 220 -11.43 1.01 1.20
CA GLN A 220 -11.49 2.48 1.18
C GLN A 220 -11.83 3.12 2.54
N LEU A 221 -13.06 3.64 2.71
CA LEU A 221 -13.52 4.34 3.92
C LEU A 221 -13.46 3.41 5.15
N PHE A 222 -13.69 2.12 4.96
CA PHE A 222 -13.59 1.12 6.02
C PHE A 222 -12.16 0.86 6.46
N ASP A 223 -11.14 1.32 5.74
CA ASP A 223 -9.75 1.26 6.21
C ASP A 223 -9.35 2.48 7.05
N LEU A 224 -10.23 3.49 7.16
CA LEU A 224 -9.90 4.77 7.79
C LEU A 224 -9.51 4.61 9.27
N PRO A 225 -10.29 3.94 10.15
CA PRO A 225 -9.90 3.80 11.55
C PRO A 225 -8.54 3.10 11.72
N ILE A 226 -8.29 2.05 10.95
CA ILE A 226 -7.04 1.29 11.00
C ILE A 226 -5.88 2.18 10.51
N SER A 227 -6.04 2.87 9.38
CA SER A 227 -5.04 3.79 8.82
C SER A 227 -4.59 4.86 9.82
N LEU A 228 -5.54 5.44 10.55
CA LEU A 228 -5.26 6.51 11.53
C LEU A 228 -4.49 6.00 12.75
N LEU A 229 -4.57 4.70 13.04
CA LEU A 229 -3.85 4.05 14.15
C LEU A 229 -2.50 3.48 13.70
N SER A 230 -2.32 3.15 12.42
CA SER A 230 -1.13 2.47 11.91
C SER A 230 0.09 3.38 11.74
N THR A 231 -0.09 4.66 11.38
CA THR A 231 1.04 5.56 11.08
C THR A 231 0.84 6.95 11.64
N SER A 232 1.96 7.63 11.91
CA SER A 232 1.94 9.02 12.40
C SER A 232 1.61 10.02 11.29
N TYR A 233 2.00 9.72 10.05
CA TYR A 233 1.81 10.63 8.92
C TYR A 233 0.77 10.10 7.95
N TRP A 234 -0.22 10.93 7.63
CA TRP A 234 -1.24 10.59 6.66
C TRP A 234 -1.77 11.80 5.89
N TYR A 235 -2.25 11.53 4.69
CA TYR A 235 -2.85 12.50 3.77
C TYR A 235 -4.21 11.99 3.31
N LEU A 236 -5.28 12.49 3.94
CA LEU A 236 -6.66 12.09 3.66
C LEU A 236 -7.33 13.13 2.75
N VAL A 237 -7.98 12.69 1.68
CA VAL A 237 -8.79 13.57 0.81
C VAL A 237 -10.28 13.30 0.97
N THR A 238 -11.10 14.32 0.73
CA THR A 238 -12.56 14.14 0.64
C THR A 238 -12.94 13.49 -0.69
N TYR A 239 -14.19 12.99 -0.79
CA TYR A 239 -14.69 12.42 -2.04
C TYR A 239 -14.72 13.43 -3.20
N GLU A 240 -14.94 14.71 -2.88
CA GLU A 240 -14.90 15.79 -3.86
C GLU A 240 -13.47 16.05 -4.35
N GLN A 241 -12.52 16.18 -3.41
CA GLN A 241 -11.10 16.40 -3.72
C GLN A 241 -10.51 15.23 -4.53
N ARG A 242 -10.92 14.01 -4.21
CA ARG A 242 -10.55 12.79 -4.94
C ARG A 242 -10.92 12.82 -6.41
N GLN A 243 -11.91 13.61 -6.83
CA GLN A 243 -12.25 13.75 -8.23
C GLN A 243 -11.08 14.34 -9.06
N ILE A 244 -10.22 15.16 -8.45
CA ILE A 244 -9.00 15.67 -9.09
C ILE A 244 -8.04 14.52 -9.39
N ILE A 245 -7.82 13.61 -8.43
CA ILE A 245 -6.96 12.44 -8.59
C ILE A 245 -7.53 11.51 -9.69
N ARG A 246 -8.84 11.29 -9.71
CA ARG A 246 -9.50 10.51 -10.77
C ARG A 246 -9.37 11.18 -12.14
N ASN A 247 -9.45 12.51 -12.20
CA ASN A 247 -9.25 13.25 -13.44
C ASN A 247 -7.79 13.24 -13.89
N ALA A 248 -6.84 13.26 -12.96
CA ALA A 248 -5.43 13.08 -13.25
C ALA A 248 -5.15 11.70 -13.85
N MET A 249 -5.71 10.63 -13.26
CA MET A 249 -5.57 9.27 -13.81
C MET A 249 -6.19 9.12 -15.21
N LYS A 250 -7.23 9.91 -15.56
CA LYS A 250 -7.78 9.93 -16.93
C LYS A 250 -6.80 10.50 -17.97
N ALA A 251 -5.79 11.27 -17.56
CA ALA A 251 -4.75 11.74 -18.47
C ALA A 251 -3.90 10.57 -19.01
N HIS A 252 -3.77 9.48 -18.24
CA HIS A 252 -3.16 8.22 -18.65
C HIS A 252 -4.10 7.38 -19.50
N LYS A 253 -4.48 7.88 -20.68
CA LYS A 253 -5.45 7.23 -21.58
C LYS A 253 -5.06 5.79 -21.90
N SER A 254 -3.78 5.53 -22.17
CA SER A 254 -3.26 4.20 -22.48
C SER A 254 -3.37 3.24 -21.30
N GLN A 255 -3.20 3.75 -20.07
CA GLN A 255 -3.21 2.94 -18.85
C GLN A 255 -4.60 2.84 -18.21
N TYR A 256 -5.53 3.75 -18.48
CA TYR A 256 -6.81 3.87 -17.77
C TYR A 256 -7.88 2.86 -18.25
N VAL A 257 -7.49 1.59 -18.27
CA VAL A 257 -8.30 0.42 -18.61
C VAL A 257 -9.22 -0.01 -17.45
N TRP A 258 -10.07 -1.00 -17.69
CA TRP A 258 -11.19 -1.36 -16.79
C TRP A 258 -10.77 -1.65 -15.34
N PHE A 259 -9.70 -2.42 -15.11
CA PHE A 259 -9.27 -2.75 -13.75
C PHE A 259 -8.68 -1.54 -13.02
N ARG A 260 -8.04 -0.61 -13.74
CA ARG A 260 -7.58 0.66 -13.15
C ARG A 260 -8.76 1.56 -12.79
N LYS A 261 -9.87 1.52 -13.54
CA LYS A 261 -11.10 2.23 -13.16
C LYS A 261 -11.67 1.69 -11.84
N ILE A 262 -11.70 0.36 -11.67
CA ILE A 262 -12.10 -0.30 -10.41
C ILE A 262 -11.16 0.10 -9.29
N TYR A 263 -9.85 0.04 -9.51
CA TYR A 263 -8.85 0.52 -8.55
C TYR A 263 -9.11 1.98 -8.15
N MET A 264 -9.33 2.87 -9.12
CA MET A 264 -9.65 4.27 -8.84
C MET A 264 -11.00 4.49 -8.16
N ILE A 265 -11.84 3.46 -7.98
CA ILE A 265 -13.09 3.51 -7.21
C ILE A 265 -12.86 2.98 -5.79
N PHE A 266 -12.21 1.84 -5.63
CA PHE A 266 -12.15 1.12 -4.35
C PHE A 266 -10.83 1.24 -3.61
N SER A 267 -9.74 1.63 -4.28
CA SER A 267 -8.42 1.70 -3.65
C SER A 267 -8.36 2.74 -2.54
N ARG A 268 -7.89 2.34 -1.35
CA ARG A 268 -7.59 3.28 -0.27
C ARG A 268 -6.51 4.29 -0.65
N TYR A 269 -5.56 3.96 -1.53
CA TYR A 269 -4.46 4.86 -1.90
C TYR A 269 -4.92 6.09 -2.68
N THR A 270 -6.13 6.04 -3.23
CA THR A 270 -6.78 7.18 -3.90
C THR A 270 -7.59 8.05 -2.94
N PHE A 271 -7.62 7.69 -1.65
CA PHE A 271 -8.43 8.30 -0.60
C PHE A 271 -7.57 8.74 0.59
N ILE A 272 -6.65 7.88 1.04
CA ILE A 272 -5.70 8.16 2.11
C ILE A 272 -4.33 7.57 1.77
N ASN A 273 -3.28 8.37 1.93
CA ASN A 273 -1.91 7.87 1.99
C ASN A 273 -1.45 7.83 3.44
N THR A 274 -0.82 6.74 3.85
CA THR A 274 -0.13 6.60 5.13
C THR A 274 1.36 6.47 4.85
N LEU A 275 2.16 7.31 5.49
CA LEU A 275 3.61 7.37 5.31
C LEU A 275 4.34 7.01 6.60
N GLN A 276 5.49 6.36 6.44
CA GLN A 276 6.42 6.05 7.52
C GLN A 276 7.76 6.72 7.24
N GLU A 277 8.40 7.30 8.26
CA GLU A 277 9.78 7.80 8.16
C GLU A 277 10.72 6.60 8.17
N VAL A 278 11.69 6.60 7.27
CA VAL A 278 12.75 5.59 7.24
C VAL A 278 13.92 6.11 8.07
N SER A 279 14.31 5.35 9.09
CA SER A 279 15.51 5.62 9.87
C SER A 279 16.55 4.51 9.65
N ALA A 280 17.84 4.85 9.78
CA ALA A 280 18.91 3.87 9.61
C ALA A 280 18.81 2.72 10.63
N LEU A 281 18.38 3.03 11.86
CA LEU A 281 18.19 2.03 12.91
C LEU A 281 17.07 1.04 12.55
N ASP A 282 15.93 1.54 12.06
CA ASP A 282 14.80 0.68 11.68
C ASP A 282 15.18 -0.22 10.50
N LEU A 283 15.98 0.30 9.56
CA LEU A 283 16.49 -0.48 8.42
C LEU A 283 17.47 -1.58 8.86
N GLU A 284 18.42 -1.27 9.73
CA GLU A 284 19.39 -2.24 10.24
C GLU A 284 18.68 -3.41 10.95
N LEU A 285 17.64 -3.10 11.75
CA LEU A 285 16.80 -4.10 12.40
C LEU A 285 16.02 -4.93 11.38
N ASP A 286 15.33 -4.27 10.44
CA ASP A 286 14.53 -4.94 9.40
C ASP A 286 15.38 -5.95 8.58
N PHE A 287 16.60 -5.58 8.20
CA PHE A 287 17.48 -6.46 7.45
C PHE A 287 18.05 -7.61 8.29
N GLN A 288 18.33 -7.39 9.57
CA GLN A 288 18.72 -8.47 10.48
C GLN A 288 17.61 -9.51 10.61
N PHE A 289 16.36 -9.08 10.79
CA PHE A 289 15.22 -10.00 10.88
C PHE A 289 14.98 -10.77 9.58
N ASP A 290 15.15 -10.14 8.42
CA ASP A 290 15.00 -10.80 7.13
C ASP A 290 16.12 -11.85 6.91
N ASP A 291 17.36 -11.54 7.27
CA ASP A 291 18.49 -12.47 7.19
C ASP A 291 18.32 -13.66 8.15
N GLU A 292 17.90 -13.42 9.39
CA GLU A 292 17.58 -14.47 10.37
C GLU A 292 16.41 -15.35 9.91
N TYR A 293 15.35 -14.76 9.34
CA TYR A 293 14.21 -15.50 8.80
C TYR A 293 14.60 -16.35 7.58
N ILE A 294 15.46 -15.84 6.70
CA ILE A 294 16.00 -16.63 5.59
C ILE A 294 16.84 -17.78 6.15
N GLN A 295 17.71 -17.52 7.11
CA GLN A 295 18.58 -18.54 7.70
C GLN A 295 17.77 -19.62 8.45
N SER A 296 16.71 -19.27 9.18
CA SER A 296 15.87 -20.21 9.92
C SER A 296 14.98 -21.08 9.04
N ASN A 297 14.63 -20.60 7.83
CA ASN A 297 13.79 -21.35 6.89
C ASN A 297 14.61 -22.11 5.82
N TYR A 298 15.94 -21.99 5.86
CA TYR A 298 16.88 -22.68 4.97
C TYR A 298 17.99 -23.39 5.74
N GLU A 299 17.69 -24.04 6.87
CA GLU A 299 18.57 -25.10 7.37
C GLU A 299 18.54 -26.28 6.38
N PRO A 300 19.68 -26.71 5.82
CA PRO A 300 19.71 -27.90 4.99
C PRO A 300 19.44 -29.12 5.86
N VAL A 301 18.45 -29.93 5.47
CA VAL A 301 18.27 -31.30 5.97
C VAL A 301 19.61 -32.02 5.82
N GLN A 302 20.32 -32.23 6.92
CA GLN A 302 21.48 -33.10 6.92
C GLN A 302 20.99 -34.52 6.64
N ASN A 303 21.19 -34.98 5.41
CA ASN A 303 21.13 -36.40 5.10
C ASN A 303 22.28 -37.07 5.86
N GLU A 304 21.96 -37.76 6.94
CA GLU A 304 22.80 -38.83 7.49
C GLU A 304 22.97 -39.91 6.42
N SER A 305 23.97 -39.76 5.56
CA SER A 305 24.49 -40.87 4.78
C SER A 305 25.27 -41.76 5.75
N ASN A 306 24.62 -42.86 6.14
CA ASN A 306 25.25 -44.04 6.73
C ASN A 306 26.46 -44.48 5.91
N ASP A 307 27.66 -44.12 6.36
CA ASP A 307 28.88 -44.85 6.02
C ASP A 307 28.87 -46.17 6.78
N ASN A 308 28.21 -47.15 6.19
CA ASN A 308 28.37 -48.56 6.49
C ASN A 308 28.79 -49.25 5.19
N CYS A 309 30.10 -49.34 4.93
CA CYS A 309 30.62 -50.39 4.09
C CYS A 309 31.98 -50.87 4.61
N LYS A 310 31.99 -52.15 4.93
CA LYS A 310 33.17 -52.99 5.19
C LYS A 310 33.94 -53.27 3.90
#